data_AF-I0H5S0-F1
#
_entry.id   AF-I0H5S0-F1
#
_cell.length_a   1.000
_cell.length_b   1.000
_cell.length_c   1.000
_cell.angle_alpha   90.00
_cell.angle_beta   90.00
_cell.angle_gamma   90.00
#
_symmetry.space_group_name_H-M   'P 1'
#
loop_
_entity.id
_entity.type
_entity.pdbx_description
1 polymer ?
#
loop_
_entity_poly.entity_id
_entity_poly.type
_entity_poly.pdbx_seq_one_letter_code
_entity_poly.pdbx_strand_id
1 'polypeptide(L)'
;MGRQGVREVARRAVHAEITAVAERLFREQGYDATTVDHIAEQVGMSQRTFFRHVGTKEDLVLADADLQGDRMVEALRSRPATESPWTSLRHAFQVAVDSRREKAARERAQLMWSIIESSPTLRAAYLDRMDLVQRRLVDVLLERSLDAGSRVLNRALVGAAFAALHAVMEGCDPDAEGPDTFAADLDHVLARLEPTSA
;
A
#
# COMPACT_ATOMS: atom_id res chain seq x y z
N MET A 1 16.76 24.50 -16.82
CA MET A 1 16.37 23.15 -16.34
C MET A 1 17.55 22.20 -16.55
N GLY A 2 18.24 21.82 -15.47
CA GLY A 2 19.58 21.22 -15.52
C GLY A 2 19.63 19.71 -15.80
N ARG A 3 20.80 19.21 -16.22
CA ARG A 3 21.12 17.78 -16.51
C ARG A 3 20.67 16.78 -15.42
N GLN A 4 20.46 17.24 -14.19
CA GLN A 4 19.94 16.42 -13.09
C GLN A 4 18.46 16.04 -13.29
N GLY A 5 17.62 16.96 -13.77
CA GLY A 5 16.20 16.67 -14.05
C GLY A 5 16.02 15.65 -15.18
N VAL A 6 16.86 15.72 -16.22
CA VAL A 6 16.84 14.74 -17.33
C VAL A 6 17.25 13.34 -16.86
N ARG A 7 18.23 13.23 -15.97
CA ARG A 7 18.67 11.95 -15.40
C ARG A 7 17.62 11.32 -14.50
N GLU A 8 16.93 12.13 -13.71
CA GLU A 8 15.85 11.66 -12.84
C GLU A 8 14.63 11.18 -13.63
N VAL A 9 14.25 11.93 -14.69
CA VAL A 9 13.19 11.52 -15.62
C VAL A 9 13.55 10.20 -16.31
N ALA A 10 14.77 10.08 -16.84
CA ALA A 10 15.22 8.84 -17.46
C ALA A 10 15.22 7.67 -16.47
N ARG A 11 15.66 7.89 -15.22
CA ARG A 11 15.64 6.85 -14.18
C ARG A 11 14.21 6.40 -13.86
N ARG A 12 13.25 7.32 -13.75
CA ARG A 12 11.83 6.99 -13.52
C ARG A 12 11.23 6.22 -14.69
N ALA A 13 11.55 6.61 -15.92
CA ALA A 13 11.07 5.91 -17.11
C ALA A 13 11.57 4.45 -17.14
N VAL A 14 12.86 4.22 -16.89
CA VAL A 14 13.42 2.85 -16.83
C VAL A 14 12.79 2.05 -15.69
N HIS A 15 12.60 2.65 -14.51
CA HIS A 15 11.94 1.95 -13.41
C HIS A 15 10.51 1.54 -13.77
N ALA A 16 9.73 2.44 -14.39
CA ALA A 16 8.36 2.15 -14.80
C ALA A 16 8.29 1.02 -15.84
N GLU A 17 9.23 0.98 -16.78
CA GLU A 17 9.35 -0.11 -17.76
C GLU A 17 9.64 -1.45 -17.09
N ILE A 18 10.59 -1.49 -16.15
CA ILE A 18 10.89 -2.72 -15.40
C ILE A 18 9.66 -3.20 -14.62
N THR A 19 8.99 -2.30 -13.91
CA THR A 19 7.78 -2.62 -13.15
C THR A 19 6.68 -3.18 -14.05
N ALA A 20 6.41 -2.56 -15.20
CA ALA A 20 5.38 -3.03 -16.13
C ALA A 20 5.69 -4.44 -16.68
N VAL A 21 6.95 -4.73 -17.03
CA VAL A 21 7.37 -6.05 -17.49
C VAL A 21 7.26 -7.09 -16.37
N ALA A 22 7.70 -6.73 -15.15
CA ALA A 22 7.60 -7.63 -14.00
C ALA A 22 6.15 -7.99 -13.67
N GLU A 23 5.25 -7.03 -13.63
CA GLU A 23 3.83 -7.26 -13.35
C GLU A 23 3.15 -8.15 -14.40
N ARG A 24 3.51 -7.99 -15.67
CA ARG A 24 3.04 -8.88 -16.73
C ARG A 24 3.49 -10.32 -16.45
N LEU A 25 4.78 -10.52 -16.17
CA LEU A 25 5.33 -11.84 -15.87
C LEU A 25 4.71 -12.44 -14.60
N PHE A 26 4.56 -11.65 -13.53
CA PHE A 26 3.90 -12.13 -12.32
C PHE A 26 2.47 -12.60 -12.57
N ARG A 27 1.74 -11.94 -13.49
CA ARG A 27 0.39 -12.36 -13.91
C ARG A 27 0.40 -13.64 -14.74
N GLU A 28 1.34 -13.77 -15.67
CA GLU A 28 1.37 -14.87 -16.65
C GLU A 28 1.90 -16.18 -16.06
N GLN A 29 2.92 -16.11 -15.20
CA GLN A 29 3.65 -17.28 -14.69
C GLN A 29 3.72 -17.34 -13.15
N GLY A 30 3.20 -16.34 -12.44
CA GLY A 30 3.23 -16.27 -10.98
C GLY A 30 4.49 -15.58 -10.43
N TYR A 31 4.35 -15.01 -9.22
CA TYR A 31 5.44 -14.29 -8.56
C TYR A 31 6.64 -15.19 -8.26
N ASP A 32 6.42 -16.38 -7.70
CA ASP A 32 7.51 -17.26 -7.25
C ASP A 32 8.33 -17.84 -8.42
N ALA A 33 7.68 -18.16 -9.55
CA ALA A 33 8.36 -18.67 -10.74
C ALA A 33 9.10 -17.58 -11.53
N THR A 34 8.78 -16.31 -11.31
CA THR A 34 9.44 -15.18 -12.00
C THR A 34 10.74 -14.80 -11.28
N THR A 35 11.87 -14.92 -11.98
CA THR A 35 13.19 -14.51 -11.47
C THR A 35 13.56 -13.10 -11.92
N VAL A 36 14.44 -12.45 -11.14
CA VAL A 36 15.02 -11.14 -11.53
C VAL A 36 15.76 -11.22 -12.86
N ASP A 37 16.47 -12.32 -13.11
CA ASP A 37 17.21 -12.53 -14.36
C ASP A 37 16.27 -12.59 -15.55
N HIS A 38 15.14 -13.30 -15.42
CA HIS A 38 14.14 -13.35 -16.47
C HIS A 38 13.51 -11.98 -16.75
N ILE A 39 13.20 -11.21 -15.71
CA ILE A 39 12.70 -9.83 -15.89
C ILE A 39 13.76 -8.97 -16.60
N ALA A 40 15.03 -9.05 -16.17
CA ALA A 40 16.12 -8.27 -16.75
C ALA A 40 16.32 -8.61 -18.24
N GLU A 41 16.26 -9.89 -18.60
CA GLU A 41 16.29 -10.36 -19.99
C GLU A 41 15.14 -9.80 -20.83
N GLN A 42 13.92 -9.81 -20.29
CA GLN A 42 12.72 -9.30 -20.98
C GLN A 42 12.77 -7.78 -21.22
N VAL A 43 13.46 -7.02 -20.36
CA VAL A 43 13.70 -5.57 -20.56
C VAL A 43 15.00 -5.32 -21.38
N GLY A 44 15.76 -6.36 -21.73
CA GLY A 44 17.00 -6.23 -22.49
C GLY A 44 18.16 -5.61 -21.69
N MET A 45 18.24 -5.89 -20.39
CA MET A 45 19.30 -5.38 -19.51
C MET A 45 20.05 -6.47 -18.76
N SER A 46 21.30 -6.18 -18.38
CA SER A 46 22.06 -7.07 -17.49
C SER A 46 21.50 -7.02 -16.06
N GLN A 47 21.66 -8.12 -15.31
CA GLN A 47 21.29 -8.20 -13.89
C GLN A 47 21.89 -7.07 -13.05
N ARG A 48 23.16 -6.71 -13.30
CA ARG A 48 23.82 -5.56 -12.66
C ARG A 48 23.11 -4.24 -12.95
N THR A 49 22.57 -4.06 -14.15
CA THR A 49 21.82 -2.85 -14.51
C THR A 49 20.43 -2.85 -13.91
N PHE A 50 19.77 -3.99 -13.84
CA PHE A 50 18.50 -4.16 -13.14
C PHE A 50 18.60 -3.71 -11.68
N PHE A 51 19.55 -4.27 -10.92
CA PHE A 51 19.73 -3.93 -9.50
C PHE A 51 20.17 -2.48 -9.24
N ARG A 52 20.60 -1.74 -10.27
CA ARG A 52 20.85 -0.30 -10.15
C ARG A 52 19.54 0.51 -10.06
N HIS A 53 18.45 -0.04 -10.57
CA HIS A 53 17.15 0.61 -10.64
C HIS A 53 16.16 0.04 -9.63
N VAL A 54 16.21 -1.27 -9.38
CA VAL A 54 15.31 -2.00 -8.49
C VAL A 54 16.09 -2.54 -7.29
N GLY A 55 15.56 -2.35 -6.08
CA GLY A 55 16.18 -2.86 -4.85
C GLY A 55 16.05 -4.38 -4.74
N THR A 56 14.80 -4.84 -4.66
CA THR A 56 14.43 -6.25 -4.50
C THR A 56 13.29 -6.63 -5.45
N LYS A 57 13.03 -7.93 -5.62
CA LYS A 57 11.90 -8.39 -6.45
C LYS A 57 10.56 -7.97 -5.83
N GLU A 58 10.49 -7.97 -4.50
CA GLU A 58 9.37 -7.52 -3.69
C GLU A 58 9.04 -6.04 -3.96
N ASP A 59 10.06 -5.19 -4.12
CA ASP A 59 9.84 -3.75 -4.39
C ASP A 59 9.09 -3.47 -5.69
N LEU A 60 9.11 -4.40 -6.65
CA LEU A 60 8.35 -4.27 -7.89
C LEU A 60 6.83 -4.34 -7.66
N VAL A 61 6.39 -4.93 -6.55
CA VAL A 61 4.98 -5.08 -6.18
C VAL A 61 4.63 -4.19 -4.99
N LEU A 62 5.51 -4.12 -3.99
CA LEU A 62 5.21 -3.51 -2.70
C LEU A 62 5.54 -2.02 -2.61
N ALA A 63 6.23 -1.43 -3.58
CA ALA A 63 6.56 0.00 -3.55
C ALA A 63 5.33 0.92 -3.50
N ASP A 64 4.22 0.54 -4.14
CA ASP A 64 2.98 1.31 -4.06
C ASP A 64 2.36 1.22 -2.66
N ALA A 65 2.39 0.03 -2.03
CA ALA A 65 1.93 -0.14 -0.66
C ALA A 65 2.74 0.71 0.34
N ASP A 66 4.06 0.79 0.16
CA ASP A 66 4.93 1.67 0.95
C ASP A 66 4.57 3.14 0.78
N LEU A 67 4.37 3.59 -0.46
CA LEU A 67 3.95 4.95 -0.76
C LEU A 67 2.58 5.29 -0.16
N GLN A 68 1.65 4.35 -0.20
CA GLN A 68 0.33 4.50 0.41
C GLN A 68 0.44 4.58 1.94
N GLY A 69 1.29 3.75 2.55
CA GLY A 69 1.59 3.83 3.99
C GLY A 69 2.20 5.18 4.40
N ASP A 70 3.14 5.70 3.62
CA ASP A 70 3.72 7.03 3.82
C ASP A 70 2.65 8.14 3.75
N ARG A 71 1.76 8.06 2.75
CA ARG A 71 0.63 8.99 2.60
C ARG A 71 -0.36 8.90 3.76
N MET A 72 -0.64 7.71 4.28
CA MET A 72 -1.49 7.54 5.47
C MET A 72 -0.86 8.20 6.71
N VAL A 73 0.44 8.02 6.91
CA VAL A 73 1.17 8.64 8.03
C VAL A 73 1.10 10.16 7.92
N GLU A 74 1.31 10.72 6.73
CA GLU A 74 1.23 12.16 6.52
C GLU A 74 -0.19 12.71 6.67
N ALA A 75 -1.18 12.01 6.11
CA ALA A 75 -2.59 12.34 6.28
C ALA A 75 -2.96 12.38 7.77
N LEU A 76 -2.50 11.41 8.55
CA LEU A 76 -2.75 11.36 9.99
C LEU A 76 -2.09 12.54 10.75
N ARG A 77 -0.86 12.90 10.39
CA ARG A 77 -0.16 14.06 10.99
C ARG A 77 -0.89 15.37 10.75
N SER A 78 -1.52 15.53 9.59
CA SER A 78 -2.27 16.74 9.24
C SER A 78 -3.61 16.90 9.97
N ARG A 79 -4.06 15.89 10.74
CA ARG A 79 -5.34 15.92 11.45
C ARG A 79 -5.27 16.79 12.71
N PRO A 80 -6.38 17.45 13.11
CA PRO A 80 -6.44 18.22 14.35
C PRO A 80 -6.13 17.37 15.59
N ALA A 81 -5.39 17.94 16.54
CA ALA A 81 -5.09 17.28 17.82
C ALA A 81 -6.32 17.05 18.70
N THR A 82 -7.39 17.82 18.48
CA THR A 82 -8.68 17.68 19.18
C THR A 82 -9.55 16.56 18.64
N GLU A 83 -9.17 15.94 17.52
CA GLU A 83 -9.90 14.82 16.93
C GLU A 83 -9.51 13.50 17.61
N SER A 84 -10.50 12.63 17.83
CA SER A 84 -10.24 11.32 18.43
C SER A 84 -9.26 10.50 17.58
N PRO A 85 -8.44 9.62 18.19
CA PRO A 85 -7.53 8.75 17.44
C PRO A 85 -8.24 7.96 16.34
N TRP A 86 -9.43 7.42 16.62
CA TRP A 86 -10.20 6.62 15.67
C TRP A 86 -10.71 7.45 14.49
N THR A 87 -11.33 8.60 14.75
CA THR A 87 -11.84 9.48 13.70
C THR A 87 -10.70 9.93 12.77
N SER A 88 -9.55 10.27 13.35
CA SER A 88 -8.38 10.62 12.54
C SER A 88 -7.82 9.47 11.72
N LEU A 89 -7.83 8.24 12.23
CA LEU A 89 -7.45 7.06 11.46
C LEU A 89 -8.39 6.85 10.28
N ARG A 90 -9.72 6.98 10.48
CA ARG A 90 -10.69 6.90 9.37
C ARG A 90 -10.35 7.87 8.25
N HIS A 91 -10.03 9.12 8.60
CA HIS A 91 -9.61 10.12 7.61
C HIS A 91 -8.27 9.79 6.94
N ALA A 92 -7.28 9.27 7.69
CA ALA A 92 -5.99 8.88 7.12
C ALA A 92 -6.14 7.73 6.10
N PHE A 93 -7.05 6.80 6.35
CA PHE A 93 -7.32 5.66 5.47
C PHE A 93 -8.09 6.03 4.19
N GLN A 94 -8.66 7.24 4.12
CA GLN A 94 -9.24 7.77 2.89
C GLN A 94 -8.21 7.83 1.74
N VAL A 95 -6.91 7.88 2.05
CA VAL A 95 -5.80 7.73 1.10
C VAL A 95 -5.91 6.45 0.25
N ALA A 96 -6.36 5.34 0.84
CA ALA A 96 -6.57 4.08 0.12
C ALA A 96 -7.72 4.21 -0.88
N VAL A 97 -8.82 4.83 -0.48
CA VAL A 97 -9.97 5.09 -1.35
C VAL A 97 -9.58 6.03 -2.49
N ASP A 98 -8.86 7.11 -2.18
CA ASP A 98 -8.50 8.13 -3.16
C ASP A 98 -7.52 7.60 -4.23
N SER A 99 -6.62 6.69 -3.85
CA SER A 99 -5.72 6.00 -4.79
C SER A 99 -6.45 5.10 -5.80
N ARG A 100 -7.72 4.79 -5.52
CA ARG A 100 -8.58 3.90 -6.29
C ARG A 100 -9.71 4.65 -7.01
N ARG A 101 -9.65 5.97 -7.17
CA ARG A 101 -10.74 6.71 -7.85
C ARG A 101 -10.85 6.38 -9.35
N GLU A 102 -9.72 6.16 -10.01
CA GLU A 102 -9.68 5.85 -11.44
C GLU A 102 -9.87 4.35 -11.68
N LYS A 103 -10.59 3.98 -12.75
CA LYS A 103 -10.80 2.56 -13.12
C LYS A 103 -9.47 1.81 -13.28
N ALA A 104 -8.52 2.36 -14.02
CA ALA A 104 -7.22 1.73 -14.23
C ALA A 104 -6.42 1.56 -12.92
N ALA A 105 -6.52 2.52 -11.99
CA ALA A 105 -5.88 2.43 -10.68
C ALA A 105 -6.49 1.32 -9.82
N ARG A 106 -7.81 1.14 -9.89
CA ARG A 106 -8.53 0.03 -9.21
C ARG A 106 -8.11 -1.33 -9.72
N GLU A 107 -8.16 -1.51 -11.04
CA GLU A 107 -7.75 -2.75 -11.70
C GLU A 107 -6.30 -3.11 -11.35
N ARG A 108 -5.42 -2.09 -11.34
CA ARG A 108 -4.03 -2.25 -10.92
C ARG A 108 -3.91 -2.65 -9.45
N ALA A 109 -4.62 -1.98 -8.54
CA ALA A 109 -4.56 -2.29 -7.11
C ALA A 109 -5.09 -3.70 -6.80
N GLN A 110 -6.16 -4.13 -7.48
CA GLN A 110 -6.69 -5.50 -7.40
C GLN A 110 -5.68 -6.52 -7.91
N LEU A 111 -5.08 -6.28 -9.07
CA LEU A 111 -4.04 -7.16 -9.62
C LEU A 111 -2.86 -7.30 -8.66
N MET A 112 -2.36 -6.18 -8.11
CA MET A 112 -1.24 -6.21 -7.17
C MET A 112 -1.62 -6.99 -5.91
N TRP A 113 -2.83 -6.80 -5.39
CA TRP A 113 -3.33 -7.55 -4.24
C TRP A 113 -3.41 -9.06 -4.54
N SER A 114 -3.92 -9.44 -5.70
CA SER A 114 -3.96 -10.84 -6.15
C SER A 114 -2.55 -11.46 -6.24
N ILE A 115 -1.57 -10.72 -6.75
CA ILE A 115 -0.17 -11.17 -6.79
C ILE A 115 0.39 -11.36 -5.38
N ILE A 116 0.13 -10.43 -4.46
CA ILE A 116 0.55 -10.52 -3.05
C ILE A 116 -0.03 -11.77 -2.38
N GLU A 117 -1.33 -12.01 -2.51
CA GLU A 117 -1.99 -13.17 -1.90
C GLU A 117 -1.61 -14.50 -2.58
N SER A 118 -1.15 -14.49 -3.82
CA SER A 118 -0.73 -15.71 -4.54
C SER A 118 0.59 -16.33 -4.04
N SER A 119 1.42 -15.57 -3.31
CA SER A 119 2.73 -16.03 -2.82
C SER A 119 2.85 -15.82 -1.30
N PRO A 120 3.00 -16.90 -0.50
CA PRO A 120 3.23 -16.78 0.94
C PRO A 120 4.44 -15.91 1.30
N THR A 121 5.50 -15.97 0.49
CA THR A 121 6.71 -15.16 0.66
C THR A 121 6.42 -13.69 0.48
N LEU A 122 5.70 -13.32 -0.59
CA LEU A 122 5.35 -11.94 -0.86
C LEU A 122 4.34 -11.40 0.15
N ARG A 123 3.38 -12.22 0.57
CA ARG A 123 2.41 -11.89 1.62
C ARG A 123 3.09 -11.62 2.96
N ALA A 124 4.08 -12.44 3.34
CA ALA A 124 4.88 -12.20 4.54
C ALA A 124 5.62 -10.85 4.45
N ALA A 125 6.27 -10.58 3.32
CA ALA A 125 6.96 -9.31 3.10
C ALA A 125 6.01 -8.11 3.15
N TYR A 126 4.80 -8.24 2.60
CA TYR A 126 3.76 -7.20 2.69
C TYR A 126 3.36 -6.92 4.15
N LEU A 127 3.06 -7.96 4.93
CA LEU A 127 2.66 -7.82 6.33
C LEU A 127 3.76 -7.18 7.18
N ASP A 128 5.03 -7.55 6.94
CA ASP A 128 6.17 -6.93 7.62
C ASP A 128 6.28 -5.43 7.31
N ARG A 129 6.09 -5.03 6.03
CA ARG A 129 6.07 -3.61 5.64
C ARG A 129 4.89 -2.88 6.30
N MET A 130 3.70 -3.49 6.31
CA MET A 130 2.53 -2.89 6.96
C MET A 130 2.70 -2.77 8.48
N ASP A 131 3.39 -3.69 9.15
CA ASP A 131 3.71 -3.54 10.58
C ASP A 131 4.58 -2.30 10.84
N LEU A 132 5.55 -2.01 9.97
CA LEU A 132 6.36 -0.78 10.07
C LEU A 132 5.52 0.49 9.91
N VAL A 133 4.59 0.51 8.95
CA VAL A 133 3.64 1.62 8.77
C VAL A 133 2.75 1.77 10.01
N GLN A 134 2.23 0.67 10.54
CA GLN A 134 1.39 0.68 11.74
C GLN A 134 2.13 1.26 12.95
N ARG A 135 3.40 0.90 13.17
CA ARG A 135 4.23 1.47 14.24
C ARG A 135 4.36 3.00 14.10
N ARG A 136 4.61 3.48 12.88
CA ARG A 136 4.71 4.92 12.60
C ARG A 136 3.40 5.66 12.86
N LEU A 137 2.25 5.07 12.50
CA LEU A 137 0.94 5.65 12.80
C LEU A 137 0.69 5.72 14.31
N VAL A 138 1.08 4.69 15.07
CA VAL A 138 0.98 4.70 16.54
C VAL A 138 1.82 5.82 17.13
N ASP A 139 3.06 6.01 16.66
CA ASP A 139 3.92 7.08 17.14
C ASP A 139 3.31 8.46 16.86
N VAL A 140 2.75 8.68 15.66
CA VAL A 140 2.04 9.92 15.32
C VAL A 140 0.84 10.16 16.25
N LEU A 141 0.03 9.14 16.56
CA LEU A 141 -1.11 9.30 17.48
C LEU A 141 -0.66 9.74 18.88
N LEU A 142 0.42 9.15 19.39
CA LEU A 142 0.96 9.45 20.71
C LEU A 142 1.61 10.84 20.77
N GLU A 143 2.20 11.31 19.68
CA GLU A 143 2.80 12.65 19.59
C GLU A 143 1.74 13.76 19.49
N ARG A 144 0.58 13.46 18.90
CA ARG A 144 -0.42 14.48 18.53
C ARG A 144 -1.29 14.95 19.69
N SER A 145 -1.61 14.07 20.66
CA SER A 145 -2.55 14.39 21.74
C SER A 145 -1.95 14.11 23.11
N LEU A 146 -2.14 15.06 24.04
CA LEU A 146 -1.81 14.86 25.45
C LEU A 146 -2.70 13.79 26.11
N ASP A 147 -3.87 13.51 25.52
CA ASP A 147 -4.82 12.48 25.94
C ASP A 147 -4.92 11.36 24.89
N ALA A 148 -3.80 11.02 24.24
CA ALA A 148 -3.78 9.96 23.21
C ALA A 148 -4.15 8.56 23.75
N GLY A 149 -4.31 8.39 25.06
CA GLY A 149 -4.46 7.09 25.69
C GLY A 149 -3.15 6.28 25.69
N SER A 150 -3.25 4.97 25.93
CA SER A 150 -2.07 4.11 26.01
C SER A 150 -1.53 3.70 24.64
N ARG A 151 -0.23 3.41 24.55
CA ARG A 151 0.40 2.83 23.34
C ARG A 151 -0.27 1.51 22.91
N VAL A 152 -0.71 0.70 23.88
CA VAL A 152 -1.41 -0.58 23.63
C VAL A 152 -2.75 -0.34 22.94
N LEU A 153 -3.54 0.62 23.44
CA LEU A 153 -4.81 0.99 22.83
C LEU A 153 -4.60 1.48 21.38
N ASN A 154 -3.67 2.42 21.17
CA ASN A 154 -3.38 2.93 19.82
C ASN A 154 -2.88 1.83 18.88
N ARG A 155 -2.06 0.88 19.35
CA ARG A 155 -1.63 -0.27 18.55
C ARG A 155 -2.82 -1.13 18.12
N ALA A 156 -3.79 -1.36 19.01
CA ALA A 156 -5.00 -2.11 18.71
C ALA A 156 -5.91 -1.37 17.73
N LEU A 157 -6.12 -0.06 17.90
CA LEU A 157 -6.90 0.77 16.98
C LEU A 157 -6.28 0.76 15.56
N VAL A 158 -4.99 1.03 15.47
CA VAL A 158 -4.27 1.00 14.18
C VAL A 158 -4.37 -0.40 13.55
N GLY A 159 -4.16 -1.46 14.33
CA GLY A 159 -4.29 -2.83 13.85
C GLY A 159 -5.69 -3.16 13.33
N ALA A 160 -6.75 -2.72 14.03
CA ALA A 160 -8.14 -2.91 13.62
C ALA A 160 -8.46 -2.17 12.32
N ALA A 161 -7.93 -0.96 12.13
CA ALA A 161 -8.10 -0.21 10.87
C ALA A 161 -7.41 -0.91 9.67
N PHE A 162 -6.21 -1.48 9.86
CA PHE A 162 -5.56 -2.30 8.82
C PHE A 162 -6.32 -3.59 8.55
N ALA A 163 -6.82 -4.25 9.59
CA ALA A 163 -7.63 -5.46 9.42
C ALA A 163 -8.90 -5.18 8.59
N ALA A 164 -9.57 -4.03 8.84
CA ALA A 164 -10.70 -3.57 8.04
C ALA A 164 -10.29 -3.35 6.57
N LEU A 165 -9.18 -2.65 6.33
CA LEU A 165 -8.66 -2.41 4.98
C LEU A 165 -8.37 -3.72 4.24
N HIS A 166 -7.67 -4.67 4.88
CA HIS A 166 -7.34 -5.96 4.28
C HIS A 166 -8.60 -6.77 3.96
N ALA A 167 -9.57 -6.82 4.87
CA ALA A 167 -10.83 -7.54 4.66
C ALA A 167 -11.61 -6.98 3.46
N VAL A 168 -11.64 -5.65 3.29
CA VAL A 168 -12.29 -5.02 2.12
C VAL A 168 -11.50 -5.28 0.84
N MET A 169 -10.16 -5.24 0.88
CA MET A 169 -9.34 -5.58 -0.30
C MET A 169 -9.53 -7.03 -0.75
N GLU A 170 -9.68 -7.97 0.18
CA GLU A 170 -9.95 -9.38 -0.09
C GLU A 170 -11.38 -9.62 -0.60
N GLY A 171 -12.36 -8.90 -0.06
CA GLY A 171 -13.78 -9.01 -0.47
C GLY A 171 -14.13 -8.31 -1.80
N CYS A 172 -13.26 -7.45 -2.33
CA CYS A 172 -13.47 -6.81 -3.62
C CYS A 172 -13.21 -7.78 -4.78
N ASP A 173 -14.28 -8.35 -5.33
CA ASP A 173 -14.24 -9.15 -6.55
C ASP A 173 -13.97 -8.25 -7.79
N PRO A 174 -12.90 -8.51 -8.57
CA PRO A 174 -12.59 -7.75 -9.79
C PRO A 174 -13.62 -7.95 -10.92
N ASP A 175 -14.34 -9.06 -10.91
CA ASP A 175 -15.31 -9.43 -11.94
C ASP A 175 -16.75 -9.11 -11.52
N ALA A 176 -16.95 -8.49 -10.34
CA ALA A 176 -18.26 -8.08 -9.88
C ALA A 176 -18.88 -7.06 -10.86
N GLU A 177 -19.97 -7.48 -11.52
CA GLU A 177 -20.83 -6.58 -12.28
C GLU A 177 -21.57 -5.65 -11.31
N GLY A 178 -20.96 -4.52 -10.95
CA GLY A 178 -21.54 -3.58 -10.01
C GLY A 178 -20.76 -2.28 -9.81
N PRO A 179 -21.35 -1.29 -9.13
CA PRO A 179 -20.62 -0.11 -8.69
C PRO A 179 -19.55 -0.55 -7.69
N ASP A 180 -18.37 0.05 -7.79
CA ASP A 180 -17.29 -0.18 -6.83
C ASP A 180 -17.72 0.21 -5.42
N THR A 181 -17.75 -0.79 -4.54
CA THR A 181 -18.19 -0.65 -3.15
C THR A 181 -17.02 -0.42 -2.20
N PHE A 182 -15.76 -0.45 -2.64
CA PHE A 182 -14.58 -0.39 -1.77
C PHE A 182 -14.65 0.75 -0.75
N ALA A 183 -14.99 1.96 -1.21
CA ALA A 183 -15.11 3.12 -0.34
C ALA A 183 -16.24 2.97 0.69
N ALA A 184 -17.40 2.47 0.24
CA ALA A 184 -18.57 2.28 1.09
C ALA A 184 -18.36 1.17 2.11
N ASP A 185 -17.73 0.07 1.71
CA ASP A 185 -17.44 -1.08 2.56
C ASP A 185 -16.38 -0.72 3.61
N LEU A 186 -15.32 -0.01 3.22
CA LEU A 186 -14.30 0.46 4.16
C LEU A 186 -14.89 1.43 5.19
N ASP A 187 -15.67 2.41 4.76
CA ASP A 187 -16.34 3.32 5.68
C ASP A 187 -17.31 2.59 6.61
N HIS A 188 -18.08 1.63 6.06
CA HIS A 188 -19.01 0.82 6.84
C HIS A 188 -18.31 0.00 7.92
N VAL A 189 -17.25 -0.74 7.57
CA VAL A 189 -16.50 -1.56 8.52
C VAL A 189 -15.82 -0.69 9.58
N LEU A 190 -15.19 0.40 9.19
CA LEU A 190 -14.54 1.32 10.14
C LEU A 190 -15.54 2.02 11.07
N ALA A 191 -16.75 2.34 10.59
CA ALA A 191 -17.82 2.86 11.43
C ALA A 191 -18.29 1.84 12.48
N ARG A 192 -18.37 0.55 12.10
CA ARG A 192 -18.78 -0.52 13.02
C ARG A 192 -17.73 -0.89 14.06
N LEU A 193 -16.46 -0.60 13.78
CA LEU A 193 -15.35 -0.83 14.70
C LEU A 193 -15.05 0.37 15.61
N GLU A 194 -15.81 1.46 15.49
CA GLU A 194 -15.61 2.64 16.32
C GLU A 194 -15.74 2.31 17.81
N PRO A 195 -14.67 2.49 18.61
CA PRO A 195 -14.73 2.23 20.03
C PRO A 195 -15.77 3.16 20.66
N THR A 196 -16.75 2.58 21.36
CA THR A 196 -17.66 3.39 22.17
C THR A 196 -16.87 3.96 23.34
N SER A 197 -16.84 5.28 23.47
CA SER A 197 -16.28 5.94 24.66
C SER A 197 -17.01 5.41 25.89
N ALA A 198 -16.26 4.78 26.80
CA ALA A 198 -16.77 4.33 28.10
C ALA A 198 -17.05 5.52 29.03
#